data_AF-A0A1W9L3J3-F1
#
_entry.id   AF-A0A1W9L3J3-F1
#
_cell.length_a   1.000
_cell.length_b   1.000
_cell.length_c   1.000
_cell.angle_alpha   90.00
_cell.angle_beta   90.00
_cell.angle_gamma   90.00
#
_symmetry.space_group_name_H-M   'P 1'
#
loop_
_entity.id
_entity.type
_entity.pdbx_description
1 polymer ?
#
loop_
_entity_poly.entity_id
_entity_poly.type
_entity_poly.pdbx_seq_one_letter_code
_entity_poly.pdbx_strand_id
1 'polypeptide(L)'
;MESSKKDLDNAVGQQLLSAEQAHTLSASPDKQRPKFDFAHVTYYLGTLLVIGAIYLGTLLVVGAMMWFMLEAATAGGWHRVWKVSSDAVLFTITTVYAICFGLVGHRLWHKYNLRVLGGLLFTLMVCMTPLVAYGLLRWSGFWFDSGYGDYYRYHGYNFDFFHLWWIWIKGGWFFMGVATIVVASITLFFIRFPFLTAPIAFALWYMSMDLTQLLFGSGRCGNLGVEQRWVSVWFGLIMLLIAYLINRRTKENYAVWLFLFGLLAPLAFFSRTSNVI
;
A
#
# COMPACT_ATOMS: atom_id res chain seq x y z
N MET A 1 -35.18 32.28 1.31
CA MET A 1 -35.64 32.82 0.01
C MET A 1 -36.04 34.28 0.11
N GLU A 2 -36.61 34.74 1.23
CA GLU A 2 -36.97 36.16 1.44
C GLU A 2 -35.79 37.13 1.43
N SER A 3 -34.64 36.78 2.03
CA SER A 3 -33.48 37.68 2.09
C SER A 3 -32.90 38.00 0.70
N SER A 4 -32.72 37.00 -0.16
CA SER A 4 -32.11 37.18 -1.47
C SER A 4 -32.95 38.07 -2.41
N LYS A 5 -34.28 38.04 -2.32
CA LYS A 5 -35.14 38.94 -3.11
C LYS A 5 -35.03 40.37 -2.62
N LYS A 6 -35.04 40.55 -1.29
CA LYS A 6 -34.88 41.87 -0.64
C LYS A 6 -33.51 42.49 -0.94
N ASP A 7 -32.46 41.68 -1.01
CA ASP A 7 -31.10 42.13 -1.36
C ASP A 7 -31.00 42.56 -2.83
N LEU A 8 -31.67 41.85 -3.75
CA LEU A 8 -31.75 42.22 -5.17
C LEU A 8 -32.56 43.50 -5.39
N ASP A 9 -33.69 43.67 -4.71
CA ASP A 9 -34.52 44.89 -4.80
C ASP A 9 -33.79 46.11 -4.22
N ASN A 10 -33.02 45.92 -3.14
CA ASN A 10 -32.21 46.98 -2.53
C ASN A 10 -31.03 47.37 -3.45
N ALA A 11 -30.42 46.43 -4.16
CA ALA A 11 -29.37 46.69 -5.14
C ALA A 11 -29.88 47.43 -6.39
N VAL A 12 -31.12 47.18 -6.82
CA VAL A 12 -31.80 47.96 -7.87
C VAL A 12 -32.09 49.38 -7.36
N GLY A 13 -32.56 49.51 -6.11
CA GLY A 13 -32.80 50.82 -5.47
C GLY A 13 -31.54 51.68 -5.32
N GLN A 14 -30.36 51.06 -5.21
CA GLN A 14 -29.05 51.72 -5.15
C GLN A 14 -28.42 51.96 -6.54
N GLN A 15 -29.14 51.69 -7.64
CA GLN A 15 -28.64 51.77 -9.02
C GLN A 15 -27.40 50.91 -9.32
N LEU A 16 -27.10 49.91 -8.48
CA LEU A 16 -25.99 48.98 -8.68
C LEU A 16 -26.31 47.91 -9.75
N LEU A 17 -27.61 47.64 -9.97
CA LEU A 17 -28.12 46.70 -10.96
C LEU A 17 -29.34 47.30 -11.68
N SER A 18 -29.50 46.99 -12.97
CA SER A 18 -30.73 47.30 -13.70
C SER A 18 -31.84 46.30 -13.35
N ALA A 19 -33.11 46.73 -13.37
CA ALA A 19 -34.27 45.87 -13.08
C ALA A 19 -34.31 44.62 -13.98
N GLU A 20 -33.83 44.74 -15.21
CA GLU A 20 -33.74 43.63 -16.17
C GLU A 20 -32.65 42.62 -15.78
N GLN A 21 -31.52 43.09 -15.24
CA GLN A 21 -30.43 42.24 -14.76
C GLN A 21 -30.83 41.50 -13.47
N ALA A 22 -31.57 42.16 -12.58
CA ALA A 22 -32.12 41.55 -11.38
C ALA A 22 -33.13 40.43 -11.72
N HIS A 23 -33.98 40.65 -12.72
CA HIS A 23 -34.89 39.62 -13.21
C HIS A 23 -34.13 38.42 -13.82
N THR A 24 -33.05 38.68 -14.56
CA THR A 24 -32.21 37.62 -15.15
C THR A 24 -31.45 36.81 -14.10
N LEU A 25 -30.95 37.45 -13.04
CA LEU A 25 -30.26 36.80 -11.92
C LEU A 25 -31.19 35.99 -11.03
N SER A 26 -32.43 36.45 -10.84
CA SER A 26 -33.46 35.71 -10.10
C SER A 26 -34.06 34.55 -10.89
N ALA A 27 -34.08 34.66 -12.22
CA ALA A 27 -34.47 33.57 -13.13
C ALA A 27 -33.35 32.57 -13.40
N SER A 28 -32.08 32.92 -13.13
CA SER A 28 -30.98 31.96 -13.20
C SER A 28 -31.25 30.86 -12.17
N PRO A 29 -31.34 29.58 -12.58
CA PRO A 29 -31.60 28.49 -11.65
C PRO A 29 -30.53 28.52 -10.56
N ASP A 30 -30.97 28.76 -9.33
CA ASP A 30 -30.13 28.78 -8.14
C ASP A 30 -29.26 27.52 -8.19
N LYS A 31 -27.96 27.68 -8.44
CA LYS A 31 -26.99 26.58 -8.39
C LYS A 31 -27.20 25.96 -7.01
N GLN A 32 -27.86 24.79 -6.97
CA GLN A 32 -28.37 24.16 -5.77
C GLN A 32 -27.42 24.41 -4.60
N ARG A 33 -27.78 25.35 -3.74
CA ARG A 33 -27.00 25.60 -2.53
C ARG A 33 -27.03 24.27 -1.76
N PRO A 34 -25.88 23.69 -1.37
CA PRO A 34 -25.86 22.40 -0.70
C PRO A 34 -26.68 22.52 0.59
N LYS A 35 -27.90 21.98 0.56
CA LYS A 35 -28.78 21.92 1.72
C LYS A 35 -28.38 20.69 2.52
N PHE A 36 -28.24 20.87 3.82
CA PHE A 36 -28.00 19.76 4.75
C PHE A 36 -29.30 18.96 4.85
N ASP A 37 -29.45 17.97 3.99
CA ASP A 37 -30.58 17.06 3.97
C ASP A 37 -30.18 15.76 4.64
N PHE A 38 -30.99 15.31 5.61
CA PHE A 38 -30.73 14.09 6.37
C PHE A 38 -30.62 12.87 5.44
N ALA A 39 -31.44 12.82 4.37
CA ALA A 39 -31.37 11.73 3.39
C ALA A 39 -30.01 11.69 2.66
N HIS A 40 -29.43 12.85 2.35
CA HIS A 40 -28.10 12.94 1.76
C HIS A 40 -27.03 12.46 2.76
N VAL A 41 -27.12 12.84 4.03
CA VAL A 41 -26.19 12.39 5.08
C VAL A 41 -26.24 10.87 5.25
N THR A 42 -27.44 10.28 5.33
CA THR A 42 -27.60 8.82 5.47
C THR A 42 -27.08 8.08 4.24
N TYR A 43 -27.28 8.62 3.04
CA TYR A 43 -26.74 8.04 1.81
C TYR A 43 -25.21 8.05 1.78
N TYR A 44 -24.58 9.17 2.16
CA TYR A 44 -23.11 9.23 2.26
C TYR A 44 -22.57 8.33 3.37
N LEU A 45 -23.26 8.23 4.49
CA LEU A 45 -22.87 7.34 5.60
C LEU A 45 -22.97 5.86 5.21
N GLY A 46 -24.03 5.47 4.49
CA GLY A 46 -24.15 4.14 3.91
C GLY A 46 -23.06 3.85 2.88
N THR A 47 -22.79 4.80 1.98
CA THR A 47 -21.72 4.69 0.99
C THR A 47 -20.34 4.57 1.67
N LEU A 48 -20.09 5.33 2.73
CA LEU A 48 -18.87 5.25 3.53
C LEU A 48 -18.72 3.87 4.19
N LEU A 49 -19.79 3.31 4.73
CA LEU A 49 -19.77 1.99 5.37
C LEU A 49 -19.45 0.90 4.33
N VAL A 50 -20.12 0.93 3.18
CA VAL A 50 -19.87 -0.04 2.09
C VAL A 50 -18.42 0.05 1.60
N ILE A 51 -17.94 1.27 1.32
CA ILE A 51 -16.56 1.48 0.90
C ILE A 51 -15.60 1.00 2.00
N GLY A 52 -15.85 1.38 3.25
CA GLY A 52 -15.07 0.95 4.42
C GLY A 52 -14.99 -0.57 4.55
N ALA A 53 -16.10 -1.28 4.37
CA ALA A 53 -16.15 -2.75 4.41
C ALA A 53 -15.33 -3.38 3.28
N ILE A 54 -15.38 -2.82 2.07
CA ILE A 54 -14.60 -3.31 0.93
C ILE A 54 -13.09 -3.14 1.19
N TYR A 55 -12.66 -1.99 1.70
CA TYR A 55 -11.26 -1.76 2.06
C TYR A 55 -10.82 -2.62 3.25
N LEU A 56 -11.67 -2.80 4.27
CA LEU A 56 -11.41 -3.67 5.42
C LEU A 56 -11.25 -5.13 4.99
N GLY A 57 -12.13 -5.61 4.09
CA GLY A 57 -12.02 -6.95 3.51
C GLY A 57 -10.72 -7.12 2.73
N THR A 58 -10.32 -6.12 1.96
CA THR A 58 -9.03 -6.11 1.26
C THR A 58 -7.86 -6.20 2.25
N LEU A 59 -7.91 -5.41 3.33
CA LEU A 59 -6.88 -5.42 4.37
C LEU A 59 -6.83 -6.77 5.10
N LEU A 60 -7.98 -7.41 5.35
CA LEU A 60 -8.06 -8.73 5.96
C LEU A 60 -7.38 -9.79 5.09
N VAL A 61 -7.63 -9.77 3.77
CA VAL A 61 -6.96 -10.67 2.83
C VAL A 61 -5.45 -10.46 2.85
N VAL A 62 -4.99 -9.21 2.78
CA VAL A 62 -3.55 -8.88 2.86
C VAL A 62 -2.95 -9.32 4.19
N GLY A 63 -3.65 -9.12 5.31
CA GLY A 63 -3.21 -9.55 6.64
C GLY A 63 -3.14 -11.07 6.77
N ALA A 64 -4.12 -11.80 6.23
CA ALA A 64 -4.11 -13.26 6.19
C ALA A 64 -2.95 -13.80 5.34
N MET A 65 -2.65 -13.14 4.21
CA MET A 65 -1.48 -13.48 3.38
C MET A 65 -0.16 -13.23 4.12
N MET A 66 -0.05 -12.11 4.85
CA MET A 66 1.14 -11.80 5.64
C MET A 66 1.34 -12.81 6.77
N TRP A 67 0.26 -13.20 7.45
CA TRP A 67 0.29 -14.26 8.46
C TRP A 67 0.75 -15.59 7.87
N PHE A 68 0.17 -15.98 6.73
CA PHE A 68 0.52 -17.20 6.03
C PHE A 68 1.99 -17.21 5.59
N MET A 69 2.51 -16.07 5.14
CA MET A 69 3.92 -15.91 4.80
C MET A 69 4.83 -16.02 6.03
N LEU A 70 4.43 -15.44 7.15
CA LEU A 70 5.17 -15.51 8.41
C LEU A 70 5.26 -16.96 8.91
N GLU A 71 4.14 -17.68 8.93
CA GLU A 71 4.07 -19.09 9.33
C GLU A 71 4.92 -19.99 8.41
N ALA A 72 4.87 -19.75 7.10
CA ALA A 72 5.71 -20.45 6.13
C ALA A 72 7.22 -20.19 6.34
N ALA A 73 7.58 -19.06 6.95
CA ALA A 73 8.96 -18.66 7.19
C ALA A 73 9.52 -19.10 8.56
N THR A 74 8.72 -19.04 9.64
CA THR A 74 9.18 -19.32 11.02
C THR A 74 9.05 -20.79 11.42
N ALA A 75 7.96 -21.43 11.04
CA ALA A 75 7.82 -22.85 11.28
C ALA A 75 8.46 -23.59 10.10
N GLY A 76 9.18 -24.69 10.35
CA GLY A 76 9.26 -25.78 9.37
C GLY A 76 7.88 -26.41 9.07
N GLY A 77 6.79 -25.64 9.20
CA GLY A 77 5.40 -26.04 9.34
C GLY A 77 4.80 -26.54 8.04
N TRP A 78 5.31 -26.10 6.89
CA TRP A 78 4.88 -26.68 5.62
C TRP A 78 5.22 -28.18 5.53
N HIS A 79 6.37 -28.57 6.10
CA HIS A 79 6.82 -29.96 6.12
C HIS A 79 5.99 -30.85 7.07
N ARG A 80 5.31 -30.25 8.06
CA ARG A 80 4.44 -30.97 9.00
C ARG A 80 3.00 -31.10 8.52
N VAL A 81 2.50 -30.14 7.74
CA VAL A 81 1.11 -30.14 7.25
C VAL A 81 0.98 -30.77 5.84
N TRP A 82 1.96 -30.59 4.95
CA TRP A 82 1.95 -31.19 3.61
C TRP A 82 3.24 -31.98 3.35
N LYS A 83 3.17 -33.31 3.48
CA LYS A 83 4.28 -34.27 3.26
C LYS A 83 4.67 -34.47 1.78
N VAL A 84 4.19 -33.62 0.85
CA VAL A 84 4.43 -33.72 -0.59
C VAL A 84 4.84 -32.35 -1.13
N SER A 85 6.06 -32.28 -1.67
CA SER A 85 6.63 -31.21 -2.52
C SER A 85 6.05 -29.80 -2.30
N SER A 86 6.41 -29.20 -1.16
CA SER A 86 5.85 -28.01 -0.55
C SER A 86 5.84 -26.74 -1.41
N ASP A 87 6.93 -26.48 -2.13
CA ASP A 87 7.18 -25.15 -2.70
C ASP A 87 6.53 -24.96 -4.07
N ALA A 88 6.40 -26.03 -4.86
CA ALA A 88 5.72 -26.01 -6.16
C ALA A 88 4.20 -25.82 -6.01
N VAL A 89 3.61 -26.43 -4.99
CA VAL A 89 2.17 -26.29 -4.67
C VAL A 89 1.87 -24.85 -4.26
N LEU A 90 2.73 -24.26 -3.42
CA LEU A 90 2.61 -22.87 -3.02
C LEU A 90 2.68 -21.92 -4.22
N PHE A 91 3.69 -22.10 -5.09
CA PHE A 91 3.81 -21.32 -6.33
C PHE A 91 2.56 -21.44 -7.21
N THR A 92 2.05 -22.67 -7.38
CA THR A 92 0.88 -22.93 -8.23
C THR A 92 -0.37 -22.26 -7.67
N ILE A 93 -0.67 -22.46 -6.39
CA ILE A 93 -1.87 -21.90 -5.75
C ILE A 93 -1.82 -20.37 -5.79
N THR A 94 -0.69 -19.77 -5.42
CA THR A 94 -0.54 -18.30 -5.38
C THR A 94 -0.63 -17.69 -6.77
N THR A 95 -0.07 -18.35 -7.78
CA THR A 95 -0.18 -17.93 -9.19
C THR A 95 -1.64 -18.01 -9.66
N VAL A 96 -2.37 -19.08 -9.33
CA VAL A 96 -3.79 -19.22 -9.65
C VAL A 96 -4.61 -18.10 -8.99
N TYR A 97 -4.38 -17.81 -7.71
CA TYR A 97 -5.06 -16.70 -7.04
C TYR A 97 -4.75 -15.35 -7.68
N ALA A 98 -3.48 -15.07 -7.99
CA ALA A 98 -3.07 -13.83 -8.66
C ALA A 98 -3.79 -13.67 -10.01
N ILE A 99 -3.80 -14.72 -10.84
CA ILE A 99 -4.50 -14.72 -12.13
C ILE A 99 -6.00 -14.51 -11.94
N CYS A 100 -6.63 -15.20 -10.98
CA CYS A 100 -8.04 -15.03 -10.67
C CYS A 100 -8.37 -13.59 -10.29
N PHE A 101 -7.59 -12.98 -9.39
CA PHE A 101 -7.78 -11.57 -9.02
C PHE A 101 -7.57 -10.62 -10.20
N GLY A 102 -6.56 -10.85 -11.03
CA GLY A 102 -6.33 -10.06 -12.24
C GLY A 102 -7.46 -10.17 -13.27
N LEU A 103 -7.96 -11.38 -13.54
CA LEU A 103 -9.05 -11.62 -14.49
C LEU A 103 -10.38 -11.05 -14.02
N VAL A 104 -10.73 -11.26 -12.74
CA VAL A 104 -11.95 -10.71 -12.14
C VAL A 104 -11.83 -9.19 -12.07
N GLY A 105 -10.68 -8.65 -11.64
CA GLY A 105 -10.38 -7.22 -11.62
C GLY A 105 -10.54 -6.59 -13.00
N HIS A 106 -10.00 -7.23 -14.04
CA HIS A 106 -10.10 -6.77 -15.42
C HIS A 106 -11.56 -6.72 -15.89
N ARG A 107 -12.35 -7.78 -15.64
CA ARG A 107 -13.77 -7.80 -15.98
C ARG A 107 -14.55 -6.71 -15.25
N LEU A 108 -14.33 -6.53 -13.95
CA LEU A 108 -15.00 -5.50 -13.17
C LEU A 108 -14.66 -4.09 -13.63
N TRP A 109 -13.39 -3.85 -13.98
CA TRP A 109 -12.90 -2.56 -14.45
C TRP A 109 -13.47 -2.19 -15.82
N HIS A 110 -13.38 -3.09 -16.81
CA HIS A 110 -13.74 -2.77 -18.20
C HIS A 110 -15.22 -3.02 -18.52
N LYS A 111 -15.81 -4.12 -18.03
CA LYS A 111 -17.18 -4.51 -18.39
C LYS A 111 -18.23 -3.85 -17.52
N TYR A 112 -17.96 -3.74 -16.22
CA TYR A 112 -18.93 -3.24 -15.23
C TYR A 112 -18.63 -1.80 -14.77
N ASN A 113 -17.53 -1.19 -15.24
CA ASN A 113 -17.07 0.16 -14.87
C ASN A 113 -16.96 0.38 -13.34
N LEU A 114 -16.74 -0.71 -12.58
CA LEU A 114 -16.60 -0.71 -11.12
C LEU A 114 -15.14 -0.42 -10.76
N ARG A 115 -14.73 0.84 -10.91
CA ARG A 115 -13.31 1.26 -10.76
C ARG A 115 -12.73 0.95 -9.38
N VAL A 116 -13.47 1.18 -8.30
CA VAL A 116 -12.97 0.94 -6.93
C VAL A 116 -12.72 -0.55 -6.70
N LEU A 117 -13.70 -1.40 -7.01
CA LEU A 117 -13.60 -2.83 -6.77
C LEU A 117 -12.60 -3.51 -7.71
N GLY A 118 -12.58 -3.12 -8.99
CA GLY A 118 -11.58 -3.57 -9.95
C GLY A 118 -10.17 -3.19 -9.52
N GLY A 119 -9.96 -1.91 -9.13
CA GLY A 119 -8.67 -1.42 -8.66
C GLY A 119 -8.15 -2.16 -7.43
N LEU A 120 -9.02 -2.47 -6.47
CA LEU A 120 -8.65 -3.25 -5.28
C LEU A 120 -8.28 -4.70 -5.60
N LEU A 121 -8.97 -5.35 -6.53
CA LEU A 121 -8.60 -6.70 -6.98
C LEU A 121 -7.24 -6.72 -7.67
N PHE A 122 -6.91 -5.67 -8.44
CA PHE A 122 -5.57 -5.50 -8.98
C PHE A 122 -4.53 -5.26 -7.89
N THR A 123 -4.87 -4.50 -6.84
CA THR A 123 -3.99 -4.38 -5.67
C THR A 123 -3.76 -5.74 -4.99
N LEU A 124 -4.80 -6.56 -4.83
CA LEU A 124 -4.66 -7.92 -4.28
C LEU A 124 -3.79 -8.82 -5.16
N MET A 125 -3.95 -8.75 -6.49
CA MET A 125 -3.05 -9.42 -7.44
C MET A 125 -1.60 -8.98 -7.23
N VAL A 126 -1.35 -7.69 -7.09
CA VAL A 126 0.00 -7.16 -6.83
C VAL A 126 0.53 -7.66 -5.48
N CYS A 127 -0.30 -7.69 -4.43
CA CYS A 127 0.08 -8.24 -3.12
C CYS A 127 0.33 -9.76 -3.15
N MET A 128 -0.15 -10.49 -4.17
CA MET A 128 0.19 -11.92 -4.37
C MET A 128 1.58 -12.12 -5.00
N THR A 129 2.12 -11.11 -5.68
CA THR A 129 3.45 -11.14 -6.32
C THR A 129 4.58 -11.64 -5.40
N PRO A 130 4.76 -11.15 -4.15
CA PRO A 130 5.81 -11.65 -3.29
C PRO A 130 5.65 -13.15 -2.99
N LEU A 131 4.43 -13.63 -2.74
CA LEU A 131 4.19 -15.08 -2.53
C LEU A 131 4.53 -15.91 -3.77
N VAL A 132 4.17 -15.42 -4.96
CA VAL A 132 4.51 -16.07 -6.23
C VAL A 132 6.03 -16.11 -6.43
N ALA A 133 6.72 -14.99 -6.20
CA ALA A 133 8.16 -14.89 -6.29
C ALA A 133 8.85 -15.80 -5.27
N TYR A 134 8.34 -15.88 -4.04
CA TYR A 134 8.82 -16.79 -3.00
C TYR A 134 8.71 -18.25 -3.44
N GLY A 135 7.51 -18.67 -3.85
CA GLY A 135 7.27 -20.05 -4.32
C GLY A 135 8.17 -20.40 -5.51
N LEU A 136 8.36 -19.47 -6.45
CA LEU A 136 9.21 -19.66 -7.62
C LEU A 136 10.70 -19.78 -7.25
N LEU A 137 11.20 -18.91 -6.38
CA LEU A 137 12.60 -18.92 -5.94
C LEU A 137 12.91 -20.19 -5.15
N ARG A 138 11.97 -20.65 -4.31
CA ARG A 138 12.10 -21.90 -3.55
C ARG A 138 12.01 -23.13 -4.45
N TRP A 139 11.04 -23.16 -5.36
CA TRP A 139 10.85 -24.28 -6.30
C TRP A 139 12.02 -24.43 -7.27
N SER A 140 12.57 -23.31 -7.76
CA SER A 140 13.73 -23.32 -8.66
C SER A 140 15.06 -23.63 -7.96
N GLY A 141 15.07 -23.75 -6.63
CA GLY A 141 16.27 -24.00 -5.85
C GLY A 141 17.24 -22.81 -5.74
N PHE A 142 16.93 -21.67 -6.37
CA PHE A 142 17.70 -20.42 -6.30
C PHE A 142 17.47 -19.63 -5.01
N TRP A 143 17.02 -20.29 -3.95
CA TRP A 143 16.80 -19.63 -2.67
C TRP A 143 18.14 -19.38 -1.98
N PHE A 144 18.52 -18.11 -1.89
CA PHE A 144 19.71 -17.67 -1.15
C PHE A 144 19.47 -17.83 0.37
N ASP A 145 19.67 -19.03 0.89
CA ASP A 145 19.91 -19.23 2.32
C ASP A 145 21.33 -18.72 2.62
N SER A 146 21.44 -17.43 2.94
CA SER A 146 22.57 -16.97 3.74
C SER A 146 22.54 -17.82 5.01
N GLY A 147 23.48 -18.76 5.16
CA GLY A 147 23.50 -19.86 6.15
C GLY A 147 23.56 -19.46 7.63
N TYR A 148 22.72 -18.51 8.04
CA TYR A 148 22.65 -17.91 9.36
C TYR A 148 21.49 -18.49 10.20
N GLY A 149 20.51 -19.13 9.56
CA GLY A 149 19.35 -19.74 10.23
C GLY A 149 19.70 -20.94 11.11
N ASP A 150 20.76 -21.69 10.77
CA ASP A 150 21.18 -22.86 11.56
C ASP A 150 21.98 -22.50 12.82
N TYR A 151 22.62 -21.31 12.87
CA TYR A 151 23.45 -20.93 14.02
C TYR A 151 22.62 -20.54 15.26
N TYR A 152 21.45 -19.90 15.07
CA TYR A 152 20.60 -19.44 16.17
C TYR A 152 19.48 -20.41 16.56
N ARG A 153 19.16 -21.39 15.70
CA ARG A 153 18.18 -22.44 16.04
C ARG A 153 18.63 -23.32 17.21
N TYR A 154 19.92 -23.31 17.53
CA TYR A 154 20.52 -24.09 18.62
C TYR A 154 20.53 -23.37 19.98
N HIS A 155 20.39 -22.03 20.01
CA HIS A 155 20.49 -21.25 21.25
C HIS A 155 19.12 -20.67 21.62
N GLY A 156 18.29 -21.49 22.28
CA GLY A 156 16.90 -21.21 22.69
C GLY A 156 16.71 -19.95 23.55
N TYR A 157 16.77 -18.78 22.91
CA TYR A 157 16.35 -17.51 23.45
C TYR A 157 14.95 -17.19 22.91
N ASN A 158 14.00 -16.99 23.82
CA ASN A 158 12.66 -16.51 23.49
C ASN A 158 12.80 -15.07 22.97
N PHE A 159 12.63 -14.87 21.67
CA PHE A 159 12.73 -13.56 21.04
C PHE A 159 11.34 -12.99 20.74
N ASP A 160 11.16 -11.74 21.14
CA ASP A 160 9.97 -10.92 20.85
C ASP A 160 9.71 -10.82 19.34
N PHE A 161 8.42 -10.63 19.01
CA PHE A 161 7.88 -10.59 17.66
C PHE A 161 8.68 -9.74 16.68
N PHE A 162 9.46 -8.73 17.11
CA PHE A 162 10.23 -7.83 16.26
C PHE A 162 11.68 -8.31 15.99
N HIS A 163 12.31 -9.04 16.91
CA HIS A 163 13.66 -9.58 16.74
C HIS A 163 13.71 -10.76 15.77
N LEU A 164 12.60 -11.51 15.68
CA LEU A 164 12.37 -12.56 14.69
C LEU A 164 12.32 -12.04 13.25
N TRP A 165 12.07 -10.76 12.98
CA TRP A 165 12.09 -10.25 11.60
C TRP A 165 13.50 -9.89 11.13
N TRP A 166 14.38 -9.48 12.05
CA TRP A 166 15.72 -8.98 11.73
C TRP A 166 16.73 -10.10 11.42
N ILE A 167 16.58 -11.28 12.04
CA ILE A 167 17.52 -12.41 11.87
C ILE A 167 17.21 -13.27 10.62
N TRP A 168 16.07 -13.02 9.96
CA TRP A 168 15.52 -13.83 8.87
C TRP A 168 15.51 -13.12 7.51
N ILE A 169 16.27 -12.04 7.38
CA ILE A 169 16.44 -11.31 6.12
C ILE A 169 17.37 -12.13 5.22
N LYS A 170 16.76 -13.06 4.49
CA LYS A 170 17.43 -13.87 3.47
C LYS A 170 17.56 -13.03 2.21
N GLY A 171 18.66 -13.15 1.46
CA GLY A 171 18.84 -12.43 0.19
C GLY A 171 17.68 -12.60 -0.80
N GLY A 172 16.88 -13.67 -0.68
CA GLY A 172 15.66 -13.90 -1.46
C GLY A 172 14.55 -12.84 -1.28
N TRP A 173 14.47 -12.16 -0.13
CA TRP A 173 13.42 -11.17 0.15
C TRP A 173 13.60 -9.89 -0.68
N PHE A 174 14.84 -9.51 -0.95
CA PHE A 174 15.16 -8.38 -1.84
C PHE A 174 14.59 -8.60 -3.24
N PHE A 175 14.78 -9.81 -3.82
CA PHE A 175 14.25 -10.15 -5.14
C PHE A 175 12.73 -10.14 -5.18
N MET A 176 12.06 -10.55 -4.10
CA MET A 176 10.61 -10.47 -3.98
C MET A 176 10.09 -9.02 -3.94
N GLY A 177 10.81 -8.14 -3.25
CA GLY A 177 10.52 -6.70 -3.23
C GLY A 177 10.62 -6.09 -4.62
N VAL A 178 11.69 -6.39 -5.35
CA VAL A 178 11.89 -5.94 -6.74
C VAL A 178 10.78 -6.45 -7.66
N ALA A 179 10.46 -7.75 -7.60
CA ALA A 179 9.38 -8.33 -8.39
C ALA A 179 8.04 -7.62 -8.14
N THR A 180 7.73 -7.34 -6.87
CA THR A 180 6.50 -6.63 -6.47
C THR A 180 6.47 -5.22 -7.05
N ILE A 181 7.57 -4.47 -6.97
CA ILE A 181 7.66 -3.11 -7.54
C ILE A 181 7.46 -3.13 -9.06
N VAL A 182 8.07 -4.10 -9.75
CA VAL A 182 7.94 -4.24 -11.22
C VAL A 182 6.49 -4.53 -11.60
N VAL A 183 5.87 -5.55 -10.98
CA VAL A 183 4.48 -5.92 -11.27
C VAL A 183 3.51 -4.80 -10.91
N ALA A 184 3.72 -4.13 -9.78
CA ALA A 184 2.90 -3.00 -9.37
C ALA A 184 3.04 -1.81 -10.34
N SER A 185 4.25 -1.51 -10.81
CA SER A 185 4.51 -0.42 -11.76
C SER A 185 3.88 -0.69 -13.13
N ILE A 186 4.00 -1.92 -13.62
CA ILE A 186 3.33 -2.37 -14.85
C ILE A 186 1.81 -2.26 -14.69
N THR A 187 1.27 -2.73 -13.57
CA THR A 187 -0.16 -2.68 -13.30
C THR A 187 -0.65 -1.23 -13.20
N LEU A 188 0.10 -0.35 -12.54
CA LEU A 188 -0.22 1.07 -12.43
C LEU A 188 -0.21 1.80 -13.79
N PHE A 189 0.67 1.37 -14.71
CA PHE A 189 0.71 1.90 -16.07
C PHE A 189 -0.58 1.62 -16.85
N PHE A 190 -1.11 0.40 -16.74
CA PHE A 190 -2.36 0.02 -17.39
C PHE A 190 -3.61 0.49 -16.62
N ILE A 191 -3.54 0.47 -15.30
CA ILE A 191 -4.66 0.71 -14.39
C ILE A 191 -4.26 1.81 -13.42
N ARG A 192 -4.72 3.01 -13.76
CA ARG A 192 -4.51 4.24 -13.00
C ARG A 192 -5.40 4.24 -11.76
N PHE A 193 -4.98 3.53 -10.71
CA PHE A 193 -5.68 3.47 -9.43
C PHE A 193 -4.75 3.87 -8.27
N PRO A 194 -5.02 4.95 -7.52
CA PRO A 194 -4.11 5.49 -6.52
C PRO A 194 -3.68 4.51 -5.41
N PHE A 195 -4.54 3.56 -5.03
CA PHE A 195 -4.20 2.60 -3.96
C PHE A 195 -3.13 1.58 -4.39
N LEU A 196 -2.88 1.39 -5.69
CA LEU A 196 -1.77 0.56 -6.19
C LEU A 196 -0.39 1.12 -5.82
N THR A 197 -0.28 2.39 -5.42
CA THR A 197 0.99 2.93 -4.93
C THR A 197 1.33 2.48 -3.51
N ALA A 198 0.36 1.94 -2.76
CA ALA A 198 0.59 1.44 -1.41
C ALA A 198 1.53 0.21 -1.38
N PRO A 199 1.30 -0.87 -2.17
CA PRO A 199 2.26 -1.97 -2.27
C PRO A 199 3.65 -1.54 -2.75
N ILE A 200 3.75 -0.55 -3.64
CA ILE A 200 5.03 -0.02 -4.12
C ILE A 200 5.79 0.65 -2.97
N ALA A 201 5.11 1.54 -2.24
CA ALA A 201 5.69 2.26 -1.12
C ALA A 201 6.09 1.30 0.01
N PHE A 202 5.25 0.30 0.30
CA PHE A 202 5.55 -0.74 1.27
C PHE A 202 6.77 -1.59 0.87
N ALA A 203 6.85 -2.02 -0.39
CA ALA A 203 7.98 -2.78 -0.91
C ALA A 203 9.28 -1.97 -0.90
N LEU A 204 9.23 -0.69 -1.24
CA LEU A 204 10.40 0.22 -1.18
C LEU A 204 10.87 0.44 0.26
N TRP A 205 9.94 0.63 1.20
CA TRP A 205 10.27 0.73 2.62
C TRP A 205 10.95 -0.54 3.13
N TYR A 206 10.44 -1.71 2.76
CA TYR A 206 11.04 -3.00 3.13
C TYR A 206 12.42 -3.21 2.47
N MET A 207 12.56 -2.86 1.18
CA MET A 207 13.84 -2.90 0.47
C MET A 207 14.92 -2.05 1.13
N SER A 208 14.57 -0.92 1.75
CA SER A 208 15.52 -0.11 2.48
C SER A 208 16.17 -0.87 3.64
N MET A 209 15.45 -1.80 4.27
CA MET A 209 15.96 -2.63 5.36
C MET A 209 16.83 -3.77 4.81
N ASP A 210 16.39 -4.44 3.75
CA ASP A 210 17.12 -5.55 3.12
C ASP A 210 18.46 -5.11 2.49
N LEU A 211 18.48 -3.95 1.81
CA LEU A 211 19.66 -3.45 1.10
C LEU A 211 20.84 -3.17 2.05
N THR A 212 20.56 -2.72 3.28
CA THR A 212 21.62 -2.48 4.27
C THR A 212 22.34 -3.76 4.69
N GLN A 213 21.63 -4.87 4.73
CA GLN A 213 22.23 -6.15 5.14
C GLN A 213 23.02 -6.78 3.98
N LEU A 214 22.54 -6.61 2.74
CA LEU A 214 23.23 -7.06 1.54
C LEU A 214 24.57 -6.34 1.31
N LEU A 215 24.62 -5.02 1.57
CA LEU A 215 25.80 -4.20 1.31
C LEU A 215 26.91 -4.33 2.36
N PHE A 216 26.55 -4.51 3.63
CA PHE A 216 27.52 -4.43 4.74
C PHE A 216 27.90 -5.78 5.36
N GLY A 217 27.19 -6.86 5.02
CA GLY A 217 27.46 -8.21 5.52
C GLY A 217 27.17 -8.40 7.01
N SER A 218 26.78 -9.61 7.41
CA SER A 218 26.35 -9.96 8.77
C SER A 218 27.46 -10.01 9.84
N GLY A 219 28.70 -9.63 9.51
CA GLY A 219 29.89 -9.87 10.36
C GLY A 219 30.43 -8.69 11.18
N ARG A 220 29.84 -7.49 11.12
CA ARG A 220 30.38 -6.29 11.80
C ARG A 220 29.42 -5.73 12.86
N CYS A 221 29.12 -6.52 13.89
CA CYS A 221 28.23 -6.17 15.00
C CYS A 221 28.67 -5.00 15.92
N GLY A 222 29.65 -4.17 15.53
CA GLY A 222 30.15 -3.07 16.38
C GLY A 222 29.60 -1.68 16.07
N ASN A 223 29.32 -1.36 14.80
CA ASN A 223 28.98 0.02 14.35
C ASN A 223 27.82 0.13 13.32
N LEU A 224 27.18 -1.00 12.97
CA LEU A 224 26.10 -1.07 11.96
C LEU A 224 24.88 -0.18 12.28
N GLY A 225 24.68 0.19 13.55
CA GLY A 225 23.53 1.02 13.96
C GLY A 225 23.54 2.44 13.40
N VAL A 226 24.70 3.00 13.03
CA VAL A 226 24.79 4.37 12.48
C VAL A 226 24.70 4.36 10.96
N GLU A 227 25.36 3.44 10.28
CA GLU A 227 25.36 3.35 8.81
C GLU A 227 23.96 2.95 8.28
N GLN A 228 23.27 2.05 8.97
CA GLN A 228 21.89 1.66 8.65
C GLN A 228 20.88 2.82 8.80
N ARG A 229 21.13 3.77 9.74
CA ARG A 229 20.31 4.99 9.88
C ARG A 229 20.38 5.83 8.63
N TRP A 230 21.60 6.08 8.15
CA TRP A 230 21.82 6.92 6.98
C TRP A 230 21.20 6.31 5.74
N VAL A 231 21.32 4.99 5.54
CA VAL A 231 20.67 4.33 4.39
C VAL A 231 19.15 4.47 4.45
N SER A 232 18.51 4.24 5.59
CA SER A 232 17.04 4.41 5.73
C SER A 232 16.61 5.87 5.52
N VAL A 233 17.38 6.83 6.04
CA VAL A 233 17.11 8.27 5.84
C VAL A 233 17.23 8.63 4.35
N TRP A 234 18.30 8.24 3.67
CA TRP A 234 18.47 8.50 2.24
C TRP A 234 17.41 7.81 1.40
N PHE A 235 17.02 6.57 1.73
CA PHE A 235 15.95 5.86 1.03
C PHE A 235 14.58 6.53 1.23
N GLY A 236 14.26 6.94 2.46
CA GLY A 236 13.07 7.71 2.78
C GLY A 236 13.05 9.05 2.02
N LEU A 237 14.20 9.73 1.95
CA LEU A 237 14.34 11.00 1.22
C LEU A 237 14.18 10.81 -0.29
N ILE A 238 14.71 9.73 -0.87
CA ILE A 238 14.48 9.34 -2.27
C ILE A 238 12.99 9.06 -2.49
N MET A 239 12.32 8.33 -1.61
CA MET A 239 10.88 8.10 -1.70
C MET A 239 10.07 9.40 -1.66
N LEU A 240 10.44 10.34 -0.78
CA LEU A 240 9.82 11.67 -0.70
C LEU A 240 10.07 12.50 -1.96
N LEU A 241 11.27 12.42 -2.54
CA LEU A 241 11.60 13.11 -3.79
C LEU A 241 10.81 12.53 -4.97
N ILE A 242 10.68 11.21 -5.06
CA ILE A 242 9.83 10.54 -6.05
C ILE A 242 8.36 10.94 -5.84
N ALA A 243 7.86 10.94 -4.61
CA ALA A 243 6.51 11.37 -4.27
C ALA A 243 6.25 12.82 -4.73
N TYR A 244 7.20 13.72 -4.46
CA TYR A 244 7.15 15.12 -4.87
C TYR A 244 7.13 15.28 -6.39
N LEU A 245 7.98 14.53 -7.12
CA LEU A 245 8.02 14.56 -8.58
C LEU A 245 6.70 14.05 -9.20
N ILE A 246 6.12 12.99 -8.65
CA ILE A 246 4.83 12.45 -9.08
C ILE A 246 3.71 13.46 -8.78
N ASN A 247 3.68 14.05 -7.59
CA ASN A 247 2.67 15.04 -7.21
C ASN A 247 2.73 16.31 -8.09
N ARG A 248 3.93 16.69 -8.55
CA ARG A 248 4.11 17.83 -9.46
C ARG A 248 3.61 17.54 -10.88
N ARG A 249 3.70 16.29 -11.33
CA ARG A 249 3.32 15.87 -12.69
C ARG A 249 1.86 15.41 -12.81
N THR A 250 1.24 15.01 -11.71
CA THR A 250 -0.10 14.41 -11.70
C THR A 250 -0.97 15.07 -10.65
N LYS A 251 -2.16 15.54 -11.04
CA LYS A 251 -3.16 16.13 -10.12
C LYS A 251 -3.91 15.11 -9.26
N GLU A 252 -3.69 13.81 -9.49
CA GLU A 252 -4.35 12.73 -8.77
C GLU A 252 -3.51 12.27 -7.57
N ASN A 253 -4.18 11.74 -6.54
CA ASN A 253 -3.63 11.39 -5.21
C ASN A 253 -2.69 10.15 -5.20
N TYR A 254 -1.82 9.97 -6.19
CA TYR A 254 -0.87 8.85 -6.25
C TYR A 254 0.24 8.93 -5.21
N ALA A 255 0.60 10.14 -4.78
CA ALA A 255 1.77 10.40 -3.95
C ALA A 255 1.55 10.16 -2.44
N VAL A 256 0.30 10.06 -1.98
CA VAL A 256 -0.04 9.98 -0.54
C VAL A 256 0.69 8.84 0.16
N TRP A 257 0.71 7.65 -0.45
CA TRP A 257 1.36 6.48 0.13
C TRP A 257 2.89 6.60 0.16
N LEU A 258 3.49 7.15 -0.89
CA LEU A 258 4.93 7.40 -0.92
C LEU A 258 5.34 8.45 0.12
N PHE A 259 4.53 9.48 0.36
CA PHE A 259 4.75 10.44 1.45
C PHE A 259 4.66 9.77 2.83
N LEU A 260 3.62 8.96 3.06
CA LEU A 260 3.41 8.25 4.33
C LEU A 260 4.60 7.34 4.64
N PHE A 261 4.98 6.45 3.72
CA PHE A 261 6.09 5.52 3.93
C PHE A 261 7.46 6.20 3.91
N GLY A 262 7.62 7.28 3.14
CA GLY A 262 8.81 8.13 3.17
C GLY A 262 9.06 8.77 4.54
N LEU A 263 8.00 9.17 5.24
CA LEU A 263 8.06 9.67 6.62
C LEU A 263 8.24 8.56 7.66
N LEU A 264 7.70 7.36 7.42
CA LEU A 264 7.83 6.23 8.34
C LEU A 264 9.21 5.57 8.32
N ALA A 265 9.93 5.61 7.18
CA ALA A 265 11.24 4.97 7.04
C ALA A 265 12.28 5.44 8.08
N PRO A 266 12.46 6.77 8.30
CA PRO A 266 13.34 7.26 9.35
C PRO A 266 12.82 6.93 10.76
N LEU A 267 11.51 7.11 11.00
CA LEU A 267 10.89 6.98 12.33
C LEU A 267 10.97 5.56 12.91
N ALA A 268 10.74 4.54 12.08
CA ALA A 268 10.85 3.13 12.49
C ALA A 268 12.25 2.77 13.02
N PHE A 269 13.27 3.50 12.58
CA PHE A 269 14.63 3.30 13.08
C PHE A 269 14.92 4.14 14.34
N PHE A 270 14.36 5.35 14.46
CA PHE A 270 14.54 6.21 15.64
C PHE A 270 13.79 5.70 16.89
N SER A 271 12.63 5.07 16.76
CA SER A 271 11.93 4.44 17.91
C SER A 271 12.71 3.28 18.54
N ARG A 272 13.76 2.79 17.87
CA ARG A 272 14.64 1.71 18.33
C ARG A 272 15.61 2.15 19.43
N THR A 273 15.84 3.45 19.62
CA THR A 273 16.82 3.98 20.58
C THR A 273 16.24 4.34 21.95
N SER A 274 14.92 4.51 22.09
CA SER A 274 14.31 4.87 23.38
C SER A 274 14.18 3.71 24.36
N ASN A 275 14.45 2.47 23.93
CA ASN A 275 14.46 1.27 24.78
C ASN A 275 15.88 0.83 25.19
N VAL A 276 16.89 1.68 25.00
CA VAL A 276 18.30 1.40 25.36
C VAL A 276 18.89 2.54 26.19
N ILE A 277 18.08 3.16 27.04
CA ILE A 277 18.57 4.05 28.12
C ILE A 277 18.04 3.52 29.44
#